data_AF-A0A1L9VKP6-F1
#
_entry.id   AF-A0A1L9VKP6-F1
#
_cell.length_a   1.000
_cell.length_b   1.000
_cell.length_c   1.000
_cell.angle_alpha   90.00
_cell.angle_beta   90.00
_cell.angle_gamma   90.00
#
_symmetry.space_group_name_H-M   'P 1'
#
loop_
_entity.id
_entity.type
_entity.pdbx_description
1 polymer ?
#
loop_
_entity_poly.entity_id
_entity_poly.type
_entity_poly.pdbx_seq_one_letter_code
_entity_poly.pdbx_strand_id
1 'polypeptide(L)'
;MVDRMTSSSDLPVADLPSASFDLPSIDEIKRAAEAGQRITTEDVSVISQVESELTGSGPVHGGPAATAQSLAMRQMNYDTKIDELTRKPQSHITQEDAREIQATEGRAFNRPPEAGSVSAQVRSIANRNEALGLPPVAVDVPVYVTKDDAREAQHAESTVYGGQNPRGGMAAQMQSAADKIEYARRGSE
;
A
#
# COMPACT_ATOMS: atom_id res chain seq x y z
N MET A 1 -60.88 19.68 -51.89
CA MET A 1 -60.22 18.36 -52.06
C MET A 1 -58.76 18.58 -51.71
N VAL A 2 -58.33 18.02 -50.59
CA VAL A 2 -56.96 17.67 -50.13
C VAL A 2 -55.86 18.75 -50.27
N ASP A 3 -55.38 19.34 -49.17
CA ASP A 3 -54.41 18.80 -48.20
C ASP A 3 -52.96 18.82 -48.74
N ARG A 4 -52.11 19.63 -48.10
CA ARG A 4 -50.79 19.23 -47.57
C ARG A 4 -50.05 20.43 -46.99
N MET A 5 -50.27 20.62 -45.70
CA MET A 5 -49.24 21.08 -44.77
C MET A 5 -48.17 20.00 -44.68
N THR A 6 -46.92 20.31 -45.01
CA THR A 6 -45.74 19.59 -44.50
C THR A 6 -44.69 20.67 -44.19
N SER A 7 -44.69 21.19 -42.97
CA SER A 7 -44.06 20.59 -41.79
C SER A 7 -42.63 21.12 -41.70
N SER A 8 -42.53 22.13 -40.83
CA SER A 8 -41.31 22.74 -40.32
C SER A 8 -40.32 21.66 -39.92
N SER A 9 -39.08 21.84 -40.34
CA SER A 9 -37.96 21.01 -39.93
C SER A 9 -37.66 21.27 -38.45
N ASP A 10 -38.39 20.62 -37.56
CA ASP A 10 -37.98 20.43 -36.17
C ASP A 10 -36.84 19.41 -36.17
N LEU A 11 -35.63 19.94 -36.06
CA LEU A 11 -34.47 19.15 -35.67
C LEU A 11 -34.76 18.55 -34.29
N PRO A 12 -34.50 17.25 -34.06
CA PRO A 12 -34.62 16.69 -32.73
C PRO A 12 -33.58 17.40 -31.85
N VAL A 13 -34.08 18.19 -30.90
CA VAL A 13 -33.28 18.66 -29.78
C VAL A 13 -32.75 17.39 -29.12
N ALA A 14 -31.45 17.14 -29.28
CA ALA A 14 -30.78 16.12 -28.51
C ALA A 14 -31.05 16.46 -27.05
N ASP A 15 -31.84 15.61 -26.41
CA ASP A 15 -32.03 15.55 -24.98
C ASP A 15 -30.64 15.31 -24.40
N LEU A 16 -29.92 16.40 -24.15
CA LEU A 16 -28.77 16.40 -23.27
C LEU A 16 -29.30 15.77 -21.99
N PRO A 17 -28.63 14.75 -21.42
CA PRO A 17 -29.09 14.18 -20.17
C PRO A 17 -29.13 15.34 -19.19
N SER A 18 -30.36 15.78 -18.88
CA SER A 18 -30.61 16.58 -17.71
C SER A 18 -30.01 15.74 -16.60
N ALA A 19 -28.85 16.14 -16.08
CA ALA A 19 -28.32 15.58 -14.86
C ALA A 19 -29.39 15.89 -13.84
N SER A 20 -30.33 14.96 -13.69
CA SER A 20 -31.43 15.03 -12.77
C SER A 20 -30.79 15.28 -11.43
N PHE A 21 -31.14 16.41 -10.82
CA PHE A 21 -30.84 16.77 -9.44
C PHE A 21 -31.53 15.82 -8.45
N ASP A 22 -31.67 14.56 -8.83
CA ASP A 22 -32.22 13.50 -8.00
C ASP A 22 -31.08 12.99 -7.13
N LEU A 23 -31.35 13.00 -5.83
CA LEU A 23 -30.47 12.45 -4.82
C LEU A 23 -30.23 10.96 -5.15
N PRO A 24 -28.97 10.52 -5.38
CA PRO A 24 -28.71 9.12 -5.65
C PRO A 24 -29.10 8.27 -4.44
N SER A 25 -29.67 7.11 -4.69
CA SER A 25 -29.99 6.15 -3.64
C SER A 25 -28.71 5.60 -3.00
N ILE A 26 -28.83 5.12 -1.76
CA ILE A 26 -27.74 4.46 -1.03
C ILE A 26 -27.16 3.29 -1.85
N ASP A 27 -28.01 2.53 -2.53
CA ASP A 27 -27.58 1.37 -3.32
C ASP A 27 -26.85 1.77 -4.60
N GLU A 28 -27.22 2.88 -5.23
CA GLU A 28 -26.47 3.43 -6.37
C GLU A 28 -25.08 3.88 -5.96
N ILE A 29 -24.96 4.58 -4.82
CA ILE A 29 -23.66 5.01 -4.29
C ILE A 29 -22.77 3.79 -3.98
N LYS A 30 -23.33 2.75 -3.34
CA LYS A 30 -22.60 1.51 -3.04
C LYS A 30 -22.18 0.78 -4.31
N ARG A 31 -23.08 0.59 -5.27
CA ARG A 31 -22.78 -0.05 -6.55
C ARG A 31 -21.73 0.71 -7.34
N ALA A 32 -21.76 2.04 -7.32
CA ALA A 32 -20.73 2.86 -7.95
C ALA A 32 -19.36 2.59 -7.32
N ALA A 33 -19.27 2.59 -5.99
CA ALA A 33 -18.03 2.25 -5.29
C ALA A 33 -17.58 0.81 -5.60
N GLU A 34 -18.47 -0.17 -5.64
CA GLU A 34 -18.16 -1.55 -6.04
C GLU A 34 -17.64 -1.64 -7.47
N ALA A 35 -18.17 -0.84 -8.40
CA ALA A 35 -17.66 -0.72 -9.76
C ALA A 35 -16.28 -0.02 -9.85
N GLY A 36 -15.69 0.39 -8.72
CA GLY A 36 -14.41 1.08 -8.65
C GLY A 36 -14.50 2.60 -8.82
N GLN A 37 -15.72 3.15 -8.87
CA GLN A 37 -15.91 4.60 -8.96
C GLN A 37 -15.39 5.27 -7.69
N ARG A 38 -14.63 6.35 -7.87
CA ARG A 38 -14.19 7.21 -6.77
C ARG A 38 -15.29 8.18 -6.39
N ILE A 39 -15.56 8.26 -5.09
CA ILE A 39 -16.47 9.24 -4.50
C ILE A 39 -15.60 10.37 -3.96
N THR A 40 -15.65 11.50 -4.64
CA THR A 40 -14.85 12.69 -4.31
C THR A 40 -15.51 13.52 -3.22
N THR A 41 -14.76 14.45 -2.64
CA THR A 41 -15.32 15.44 -1.70
C THR A 41 -16.38 16.32 -2.36
N GLU A 42 -16.23 16.61 -3.65
CA GLU A 42 -17.21 17.35 -4.45
C GLU A 42 -18.53 16.58 -4.52
N ASP A 43 -18.48 15.28 -4.85
CA ASP A 43 -19.66 14.42 -4.91
C ASP A 43 -20.40 14.39 -3.56
N VAL A 44 -19.64 14.28 -2.45
CA VAL A 44 -20.21 14.32 -1.10
C VAL A 44 -20.89 15.66 -0.82
N SER A 45 -20.28 16.78 -1.21
CA SER A 45 -20.86 18.11 -1.04
C SER A 45 -22.16 18.27 -1.82
N VAL A 46 -22.18 17.86 -3.09
CA VAL A 46 -23.38 17.91 -3.94
C VAL A 46 -24.49 17.05 -3.36
N ILE A 47 -24.21 15.78 -3.02
CA ILE A 47 -25.20 14.87 -2.43
C ILE A 47 -25.74 15.43 -1.10
N SER A 48 -24.87 15.99 -0.26
CA SER A 48 -25.27 16.60 1.02
C SER A 48 -26.20 17.80 0.81
N GLN A 49 -25.89 18.66 -0.16
CA GLN A 49 -26.72 19.83 -0.48
C GLN A 49 -28.11 19.39 -0.95
N VAL A 50 -28.17 18.46 -1.91
CA VAL A 50 -29.43 17.95 -2.44
C VAL A 50 -30.26 17.24 -1.35
N GLU A 51 -29.62 16.43 -0.49
CA GLU A 51 -30.30 15.77 0.63
C GLU A 51 -30.87 16.78 1.62
N SER A 52 -30.14 17.85 1.91
CA SER A 52 -30.60 18.90 2.82
C SER A 52 -31.75 19.73 2.24
N GLU A 53 -31.71 20.04 0.94
CA GLU A 53 -32.81 20.72 0.25
C GLU A 53 -34.10 19.88 0.26
N LEU A 54 -33.99 18.55 0.12
CA LEU A 54 -35.13 17.63 0.11
C LEU A 54 -35.70 17.35 1.51
N THR A 55 -34.84 17.18 2.52
CA THR A 55 -35.26 16.79 3.87
C THR A 55 -35.57 17.98 4.77
N GLY A 56 -35.19 19.20 4.37
CA GLY A 56 -35.35 20.42 5.16
C GLY A 56 -34.49 20.45 6.43
N SER A 57 -33.54 19.52 6.55
CA SER A 57 -32.62 19.37 7.68
C SER A 57 -31.23 19.04 7.16
N GLY A 58 -30.22 19.10 8.02
CA GLY A 58 -28.86 18.64 7.68
C GLY A 58 -28.80 17.15 7.31
N PRO A 59 -27.61 16.64 6.94
CA PRO A 59 -27.43 15.26 6.50
C PRO A 59 -28.12 14.23 7.40
N VAL A 60 -28.89 13.31 6.81
CA VAL A 60 -29.66 12.33 7.55
C VAL A 60 -28.77 11.14 7.92
N HIS A 61 -28.90 10.66 9.16
CA HIS A 61 -28.13 9.51 9.61
C HIS A 61 -28.45 8.26 8.76
N GLY A 62 -27.41 7.68 8.16
CA GLY A 62 -27.55 6.53 7.26
C GLY A 62 -28.13 6.87 5.88
N GLY A 63 -28.37 8.15 5.58
CA GLY A 63 -28.82 8.62 4.27
C GLY A 63 -27.74 8.55 3.18
N PRO A 64 -28.11 8.87 1.93
CA PRO A 64 -27.18 9.06 0.82
C PRO A 64 -25.94 9.89 1.16
N ALA A 65 -26.09 11.06 1.80
CA ALA A 65 -24.95 11.92 2.11
C ALA A 65 -23.98 11.28 3.11
N ALA A 66 -24.51 10.69 4.19
CA ALA A 66 -23.72 9.97 5.18
C ALA A 66 -23.01 8.74 4.57
N THR A 67 -23.67 8.04 3.64
CA THR A 67 -23.10 6.89 2.94
C THR A 67 -21.96 7.32 2.01
N ALA A 68 -22.18 8.36 1.20
CA ALA A 68 -21.16 8.92 0.31
C ALA A 68 -19.94 9.38 1.10
N GLN A 69 -20.16 10.13 2.19
CA GLN A 69 -19.08 10.57 3.09
C GLN A 69 -18.30 9.39 3.66
N SER A 70 -18.98 8.35 4.16
CA SER A 70 -18.30 7.18 4.74
C SER A 70 -17.44 6.46 3.71
N LEU A 71 -17.92 6.32 2.47
CA LEU A 71 -17.16 5.68 1.40
C LEU A 71 -15.98 6.54 0.93
N ALA A 72 -16.17 7.84 0.74
CA ALA A 72 -15.10 8.76 0.40
C ALA A 72 -13.95 8.69 1.42
N MET A 73 -14.27 8.68 2.72
CA MET A 73 -13.27 8.52 3.78
C MET A 73 -12.52 7.19 3.71
N ARG A 74 -13.23 6.08 3.42
CA ARG A 74 -12.59 4.75 3.28
C ARG A 74 -11.68 4.68 2.06
N GLN A 75 -12.12 5.27 0.93
CA GLN A 75 -11.32 5.36 -0.29
C GLN A 75 -10.05 6.21 -0.07
N MET A 76 -10.18 7.35 0.62
CA MET A 76 -9.02 8.18 0.99
C MET A 76 -8.04 7.43 1.92
N ASN A 77 -8.55 6.66 2.88
CA ASN A 77 -7.71 5.82 3.74
C ASN A 77 -6.96 4.75 2.91
N TYR A 78 -7.64 4.10 1.97
CA TYR A 78 -7.00 3.16 1.05
C TYR A 78 -5.88 3.83 0.23
N ASP A 79 -6.14 5.00 -0.34
CA ASP A 79 -5.14 5.74 -1.12
C ASP A 79 -3.93 6.13 -0.25
N THR A 80 -4.17 6.56 0.99
CA THR A 80 -3.09 6.84 1.96
C THR A 80 -2.21 5.61 2.20
N LYS A 81 -2.82 4.42 2.30
CA LYS A 81 -2.07 3.17 2.49
C LYS A 81 -1.28 2.75 1.25
N ILE A 82 -1.83 2.98 0.07
CA ILE A 82 -1.08 2.80 -1.18
C ILE A 82 0.12 3.77 -1.22
N ASP A 83 -0.08 5.03 -0.86
CA ASP A 83 1.01 6.02 -0.83
C ASP A 83 2.11 5.64 0.17
N GLU A 84 1.74 5.19 1.38
CA GLU A 84 2.69 4.65 2.35
C GLU A 84 3.50 3.47 1.78
N LEU A 85 2.83 2.57 1.06
CA LEU A 85 3.46 1.42 0.44
C LEU A 85 4.42 1.81 -0.69
N THR A 86 4.07 2.80 -1.51
CA THR A 86 4.92 3.24 -2.65
C THR A 86 6.25 3.83 -2.20
N ARG A 87 6.35 4.31 -0.96
CA ARG A 87 7.59 4.81 -0.35
C ARG A 87 8.49 3.68 0.12
N LYS A 88 7.99 2.45 0.24
CA LYS A 88 8.78 1.28 0.63
C LYS A 88 9.48 0.68 -0.59
N PRO A 89 10.76 0.27 -0.46
CA PRO A 89 11.39 -0.56 -1.47
C PRO A 89 10.59 -1.84 -1.68
N GLN A 90 10.50 -2.32 -2.92
CA GLN A 90 9.72 -3.52 -3.24
C GLN A 90 10.14 -4.75 -2.41
N SER A 91 11.44 -4.88 -2.09
CA SER A 91 11.98 -5.96 -1.25
C SER A 91 11.53 -5.90 0.22
N HIS A 92 10.99 -4.78 0.67
CA HIS A 92 10.52 -4.54 2.03
C HIS A 92 8.99 -4.62 2.15
N ILE A 93 8.29 -4.96 1.07
CA ILE A 93 6.85 -5.22 1.11
C ILE A 93 6.61 -6.56 1.80
N THR A 94 5.83 -6.54 2.88
CA THR A 94 5.61 -7.67 3.79
C THR A 94 4.21 -8.28 3.68
N GLN A 95 3.99 -9.43 4.33
CA GLN A 95 2.67 -10.04 4.47
C GLN A 95 1.69 -9.17 5.28
N GLU A 96 2.21 -8.34 6.19
CA GLU A 96 1.38 -7.39 6.94
C GLU A 96 0.85 -6.30 6.01
N ASP A 97 1.73 -5.73 5.18
CA ASP A 97 1.35 -4.74 4.16
C ASP A 97 0.25 -5.29 3.25
N ALA A 98 0.42 -6.53 2.77
CA ALA A 98 -0.59 -7.19 1.93
C ALA A 98 -1.95 -7.32 2.63
N ARG A 99 -1.97 -7.68 3.92
CA ARG A 99 -3.20 -7.80 4.72
C ARG A 99 -3.87 -6.44 4.93
N GLU A 100 -3.09 -5.40 5.20
CA GLU A 100 -3.61 -4.05 5.41
C GLU A 100 -4.21 -3.47 4.12
N ILE A 101 -3.51 -3.59 2.98
CA ILE A 101 -4.03 -3.17 1.67
C ILE A 101 -5.31 -3.93 1.32
N GLN A 102 -5.34 -5.25 1.52
CA GLN A 102 -6.53 -6.06 1.23
C GLN A 102 -7.74 -5.65 2.07
N ALA A 103 -7.54 -5.40 3.37
CA ALA A 103 -8.62 -5.01 4.27
C ALA A 103 -9.15 -3.60 3.96
N THR A 104 -8.26 -2.68 3.60
CA THR A 104 -8.62 -1.29 3.28
C THR A 104 -9.28 -1.18 1.91
N GLU A 105 -8.80 -1.91 0.90
CA GLU A 105 -9.43 -2.01 -0.43
C GLU A 105 -10.87 -2.52 -0.32
N GLY A 106 -11.07 -3.61 0.43
CA GLY A 106 -12.40 -4.19 0.57
C GLY A 106 -13.42 -3.27 1.25
N ARG A 107 -12.96 -2.40 2.15
CA ARG A 107 -13.78 -1.37 2.78
C ARG A 107 -14.02 -0.17 1.87
N ALA A 108 -13.04 0.20 1.06
CA ALA A 108 -13.10 1.34 0.14
C ALA A 108 -14.09 1.10 -1.02
N PHE A 109 -14.17 -0.14 -1.50
CA PHE A 109 -15.01 -0.50 -2.65
C PHE A 109 -16.15 -1.47 -2.29
N ASN A 110 -16.41 -1.73 -1.00
CA ASN A 110 -17.47 -2.63 -0.52
C ASN A 110 -17.49 -4.04 -1.15
N ARG A 111 -16.37 -4.50 -1.69
CA ARG A 111 -16.26 -5.80 -2.36
C ARG A 111 -14.95 -6.48 -2.01
N PRO A 112 -14.88 -7.82 -2.06
CA PRO A 112 -13.60 -8.50 -1.91
C PRO A 112 -12.64 -8.09 -3.04
N PRO A 113 -11.34 -7.93 -2.76
CA PRO A 113 -10.35 -7.63 -3.80
C PRO A 113 -10.30 -8.73 -4.86
N GLU A 114 -10.29 -8.31 -6.12
CA GLU A 114 -10.29 -9.21 -7.28
C GLU A 114 -8.89 -9.68 -7.68
N ALA A 115 -8.84 -10.72 -8.52
CA ALA A 115 -7.61 -11.10 -9.21
C ALA A 115 -7.14 -9.94 -10.10
N GLY A 116 -5.87 -9.54 -9.95
CA GLY A 116 -5.29 -8.40 -10.67
C GLY A 116 -5.43 -7.04 -9.97
N SER A 117 -6.21 -6.97 -8.88
CA SER A 117 -6.25 -5.79 -8.00
C SER A 117 -4.87 -5.43 -7.44
N VAL A 118 -4.73 -4.21 -6.93
CA VAL A 118 -3.51 -3.79 -6.24
C VAL A 118 -3.26 -4.69 -5.04
N SER A 119 -4.29 -5.04 -4.23
CA SER A 119 -4.16 -6.03 -3.16
C SER A 119 -3.56 -7.36 -3.63
N ALA A 120 -4.03 -7.90 -4.77
CA ALA A 120 -3.49 -9.14 -5.31
C ALA A 120 -2.02 -9.01 -5.72
N GLN A 121 -1.63 -7.86 -6.28
CA GLN A 121 -0.25 -7.57 -6.65
C GLN A 121 0.65 -7.44 -5.41
N VAL A 122 0.22 -6.68 -4.40
CA VAL A 122 0.97 -6.51 -3.14
C VAL A 122 1.18 -7.87 -2.45
N ARG A 123 0.14 -8.70 -2.38
CA ARG A 123 0.24 -10.07 -1.85
C ARG A 123 1.21 -10.93 -2.65
N SER A 124 1.21 -10.83 -3.98
CA SER A 124 2.16 -11.55 -4.83
C SER A 124 3.61 -11.15 -4.54
N ILE A 125 3.86 -9.85 -4.36
CA ILE A 125 5.19 -9.33 -4.00
C ILE A 125 5.59 -9.81 -2.61
N ALA A 126 4.70 -9.70 -1.62
CA ALA A 126 4.96 -10.16 -0.26
C ALA A 126 5.30 -11.65 -0.20
N ASN A 127 4.52 -12.50 -0.88
CA ASN A 127 4.80 -13.94 -0.97
C ASN A 127 6.17 -14.22 -1.62
N ARG A 128 6.51 -13.48 -2.68
CA ARG A 128 7.82 -13.60 -3.34
C ARG A 128 8.94 -13.19 -2.39
N ASN A 129 8.77 -12.09 -1.68
CA ASN A 129 9.76 -11.60 -0.73
C ASN A 129 9.99 -12.62 0.38
N GLU A 130 8.93 -13.15 0.99
CA GLU A 130 9.02 -14.20 2.00
C GLU A 130 9.76 -15.45 1.47
N ALA A 131 9.43 -15.90 0.26
CA ALA A 131 10.10 -17.03 -0.37
C ALA A 131 11.60 -16.79 -0.65
N LEU A 132 11.99 -15.53 -0.85
CA LEU A 132 13.38 -15.10 -1.07
C LEU A 132 14.08 -14.67 0.23
N GLY A 133 13.40 -14.70 1.37
CA GLY A 133 13.93 -14.18 2.64
C GLY A 133 14.18 -12.66 2.61
N LEU A 134 13.34 -11.91 1.88
CA LEU A 134 13.38 -10.46 1.76
C LEU A 134 12.39 -9.77 2.73
N PRO A 135 12.70 -8.55 3.23
CA PRO A 135 14.00 -7.90 3.08
C PRO A 135 15.05 -8.77 3.74
N PRO A 136 16.30 -8.81 3.22
CA PRO A 136 17.34 -9.56 3.89
C PRO A 136 17.41 -8.93 5.27
N VAL A 137 16.96 -9.67 6.28
CA VAL A 137 17.24 -9.30 7.66
C VAL A 137 18.74 -9.09 7.62
N ALA A 138 19.21 -7.87 7.90
CA ALA A 138 20.62 -7.66 8.15
C ALA A 138 20.88 -8.63 9.28
N VAL A 139 21.42 -9.79 8.92
CA VAL A 139 21.64 -10.84 9.88
C VAL A 139 22.76 -10.22 10.67
N ASP A 140 22.39 -9.59 11.78
CA ASP A 140 23.28 -9.32 12.89
C ASP A 140 23.58 -10.69 13.50
N VAL A 141 24.00 -11.65 12.65
CA VAL A 141 24.95 -12.65 13.09
C VAL A 141 26.12 -11.77 13.46
N PRO A 142 26.50 -11.65 14.74
CA PRO A 142 27.91 -11.60 15.00
C PRO A 142 28.47 -12.77 14.19
N VAL A 143 29.14 -12.46 13.07
CA VAL A 143 30.06 -13.40 12.46
C VAL A 143 30.98 -13.73 13.61
N TYR A 144 30.74 -14.85 14.28
CA TYR A 144 31.55 -15.31 15.38
C TYR A 144 32.87 -15.68 14.74
N VAL A 145 33.74 -14.69 14.55
CA VAL A 145 35.14 -14.94 14.26
C VAL A 145 35.67 -15.57 15.53
N THR A 146 35.70 -16.90 15.55
CA THR A 146 36.31 -17.61 16.66
C THR A 146 37.82 -17.37 16.61
N LYS A 147 38.51 -17.57 17.74
CA LYS A 147 39.98 -17.49 17.77
C LYS A 147 40.62 -18.46 16.76
N ASP A 148 39.96 -19.57 16.47
CA ASP A 148 40.39 -20.54 15.48
C ASP A 148 40.26 -20.00 14.05
N ASP A 149 39.15 -19.35 13.70
CA ASP A 149 38.96 -18.71 12.38
C ASP A 149 39.97 -17.58 12.15
N ALA A 150 40.20 -16.76 13.18
CA ALA A 150 41.19 -15.69 13.11
C ALA A 150 42.64 -16.23 13.04
N ARG A 151 42.92 -17.37 13.67
CA ARG A 151 44.24 -18.04 13.59
C ARG A 151 44.46 -18.65 12.20
N GLU A 152 43.43 -19.24 11.61
CA GLU A 152 43.50 -19.78 10.24
C GLU A 152 43.73 -18.66 9.21
N ALA A 153 43.04 -17.53 9.35
CA ALA A 153 43.28 -16.33 8.55
C ALA A 153 44.72 -15.80 8.71
N GLN A 154 45.26 -15.79 9.94
CA GLN A 154 46.65 -15.42 10.20
C GLN A 154 47.65 -16.38 9.57
N HIS A 155 47.38 -17.68 9.61
CA HIS A 155 48.24 -18.69 9.00
C HIS A 155 48.28 -18.50 7.48
N ALA A 156 47.13 -18.28 6.86
CA ALA A 156 47.03 -17.98 5.44
C ALA A 156 47.76 -16.67 5.07
N GLU A 157 47.55 -15.57 5.82
CA GLU A 157 48.23 -14.29 5.55
C GLU A 157 49.74 -14.35 5.74
N SER A 158 50.21 -15.03 6.80
CA SER A 158 51.64 -15.21 7.04
C SER A 158 52.32 -16.02 5.92
N THR A 159 51.61 -16.99 5.33
CA THR A 159 52.14 -17.77 4.20
C THR A 159 52.32 -16.88 2.96
N VAL A 160 51.41 -15.94 2.75
CA VAL A 160 51.43 -15.00 1.62
C VAL A 160 52.51 -13.92 1.78
N TYR A 161 52.78 -13.47 3.01
CA TYR A 161 53.77 -12.41 3.30
C TYR A 161 55.14 -12.93 3.80
N GLY A 162 55.45 -14.21 3.58
CA GLY A 162 56.78 -14.76 3.87
C GLY A 162 57.09 -14.93 5.37
N GLY A 163 56.07 -15.26 6.16
CA GLY A 163 56.18 -15.55 7.59
C GLY A 163 55.93 -14.36 8.52
N GLN A 164 55.55 -13.19 8.00
CA GLN A 164 55.25 -12.00 8.79
C GLN A 164 53.81 -11.53 8.58
N ASN A 165 53.04 -11.42 9.67
CA ASN A 165 51.72 -10.79 9.62
C ASN A 165 51.87 -9.26 9.71
N PRO A 166 51.39 -8.49 8.72
CA PRO A 166 51.52 -7.05 8.71
C PRO A 166 50.71 -6.41 9.85
N ARG A 167 51.31 -5.45 10.57
CA ARG A 167 50.62 -4.68 11.62
C ARG A 167 49.45 -3.92 11.02
N GLY A 168 48.23 -4.21 11.49
CA GLY A 168 46.99 -3.61 11.00
C GLY A 168 46.34 -4.30 9.79
N GLY A 169 46.89 -5.44 9.34
CA GLY A 169 46.28 -6.28 8.30
C GLY A 169 44.95 -6.92 8.75
N MET A 170 44.21 -7.52 7.81
CA MET A 170 42.88 -8.08 8.07
C MET A 170 42.89 -9.09 9.22
N ALA A 171 43.90 -9.95 9.32
CA ALA A 171 43.98 -10.91 10.42
C ALA A 171 44.29 -10.29 11.80
N ALA A 172 44.96 -9.14 11.86
CA ALA A 172 45.15 -8.39 13.11
C ALA A 172 43.86 -7.69 13.55
N GLN A 173 43.05 -7.21 12.59
CA GLN A 173 41.74 -6.64 12.84
C GLN A 173 40.75 -7.69 13.31
N MET A 174 40.79 -8.90 12.73
CA MET A 174 39.99 -10.05 13.16
C MET A 174 40.28 -10.49 14.60
N GLN A 175 41.55 -10.54 15.03
CA GLN A 175 41.89 -10.82 16.43
C GLN A 175 41.40 -9.72 17.37
N SER A 176 41.57 -8.44 16.99
CA SER A 176 41.08 -7.33 17.82
C SER A 176 39.56 -7.34 17.98
N ALA A 177 38.84 -7.74 16.93
CA ALA A 177 37.40 -7.94 16.98
C ALA A 177 37.01 -9.13 17.87
N ALA A 178 37.70 -10.27 17.74
CA ALA A 178 37.47 -11.46 18.56
C ALA A 178 37.76 -11.21 20.06
N ASP A 179 38.86 -10.53 20.38
CA ASP A 179 39.25 -10.21 21.76
C ASP A 179 38.25 -9.25 22.43
N LYS A 180 37.74 -8.25 21.69
CA LYS A 180 36.69 -7.34 22.21
C LYS A 180 35.40 -8.08 22.56
N ILE A 181 35.03 -9.08 21.77
CA ILE A 181 33.82 -9.88 21.99
C ILE A 181 33.99 -10.84 23.18
N GLU A 182 35.16 -11.46 23.35
CA GLU A 182 35.46 -12.30 24.52
C GLU A 182 35.47 -11.49 25.82
N TYR A 183 36.05 -10.28 25.78
CA TYR A 183 36.06 -9.37 26.93
C TYR A 183 34.65 -8.91 27.31
N ALA A 184 33.79 -8.62 26.32
CA ALA A 184 32.39 -8.27 26.54
C ALA A 184 31.59 -9.42 27.16
N ARG A 185 31.83 -10.67 26.76
CA ARG A 185 31.19 -11.85 27.35
C ARG A 185 31.59 -12.09 28.81
N ARG A 186 32.86 -11.86 29.16
CA ARG A 186 33.38 -12.10 30.51
C ARG A 186 33.00 -11.01 31.53
N GLY A 187 32.59 -9.84 31.07
CA GLY A 187 32.11 -8.74 31.93
C GLY A 187 30.63 -8.79 32.28
N SER A 188 29.88 -9.77 31.74
CA SER A 188 28.43 -9.95 31.91
C SER A 188 28.04 -11.18 32.74
N GLU A 189 28.98 -11.79 33.46
CA GLU A 189 28.76 -12.84 34.47
C GLU A 189 28.99 -12.32 35.90
#